data_AF-A0A349L3M0-F1
#
_entry.id   AF-A0A349L3M0-F1
#
_cell.length_a   1.000
_cell.length_b   1.000
_cell.length_c   1.000
_cell.angle_alpha   90.00
_cell.angle_beta   90.00
_cell.angle_gamma   90.00
#
_symmetry.space_group_name_H-M   'P 1'
#
loop_
_entity.id
_entity.type
_entity.pdbx_description
1 polymer ?
#
loop_
_entity_poly.entity_id
_entity_poly.type
_entity_poly.pdbx_seq_one_letter_code
_entity_poly.pdbx_strand_id
1 'polypeptide(L)'
;MPLVTDAGISSLPDPAAVAAGLARTYPYAAGNITVTRRAPLLMPGSSTNYSWWSSALSQLEATRVQEDATAFYFGFTSGPSSDNVVGLGYVPDHASGRGPTSALGLDAGATGIGSADPFGNVWPEWLTVLLHEVGHNHSLKHIACGPVANADPSYPYPNGDLGPQSIYSSVYGDTQLGRLSQPMATNTSGKYERMKDVMSYCDGVWFSDFSYVRAQQFAEAHSALNAQAGALVAKATKAAPGNGYLSISGSIDANGVQLRAPVASSARPAMAAGRAPYILRVLTVAGQTLDLPFDVTEVGDGKGNASHFWISLDNPGDIASIDVLLNGKVLPQAAARVVAAKLVAGAQAPASLDWTLLNGRLELRWNAVAEPFVSVLHIAANGVKTVLATNLGGGAAALDVRALPAGGQFEVSLATTLKARLVSIPQP
;
A
#
# COMPACT_ATOMS: atom_id res chain seq x y z
N MET A 1 -3.27 -0.96 10.14
CA MET A 1 -2.19 -0.31 10.91
C MET A 1 -2.45 1.18 11.02
N PRO A 2 -2.04 1.86 12.11
CA PRO A 2 -2.31 3.28 12.28
C PRO A 2 -1.22 4.09 11.60
N LEU A 3 -1.62 4.99 10.69
CA LEU A 3 -0.68 5.93 10.09
C LEU A 3 -0.54 7.14 11.03
N VAL A 4 0.70 7.61 11.20
CA VAL A 4 1.01 8.86 11.89
C VAL A 4 1.22 9.94 10.84
N THR A 5 0.30 10.90 10.82
CA THR A 5 0.25 12.02 9.88
C THR A 5 0.47 13.33 10.63
N ASP A 6 0.42 14.46 9.93
CA ASP A 6 0.47 15.79 10.57
C ASP A 6 -0.75 16.04 11.50
N ALA A 7 -1.84 15.31 11.30
CA ALA A 7 -3.04 15.36 12.14
C ALA A 7 -2.96 14.46 13.40
N GLY A 8 -1.92 13.64 13.52
CA GLY A 8 -1.72 12.73 14.64
C GLY A 8 -1.76 11.26 14.25
N ILE A 9 -2.01 10.40 15.24
CA ILE A 9 -2.05 8.94 15.07
C ILE A 9 -3.50 8.52 14.80
N SER A 10 -3.70 7.76 13.73
CA SER A 10 -5.02 7.26 13.34
C SER A 10 -5.55 6.20 14.33
N SER A 11 -6.86 6.19 14.56
CA SER A 11 -7.52 5.28 15.49
C SER A 11 -7.78 3.91 14.86
N LEU A 12 -7.42 2.83 15.55
CA LEU A 12 -7.65 1.47 15.05
C LEU A 12 -8.98 0.88 15.52
N PRO A 13 -9.70 0.15 14.65
CA PRO A 13 -10.85 -0.64 15.09
C PRO A 13 -10.42 -1.87 15.90
N ASP A 14 -11.38 -2.53 16.52
CA ASP A 14 -11.20 -3.88 17.09
C ASP A 14 -10.87 -4.88 15.96
N PRO A 15 -9.76 -5.65 16.04
CA PRO A 15 -9.45 -6.70 15.09
C PRO A 15 -10.58 -7.73 14.93
N ALA A 16 -11.34 -8.00 15.99
CA ALA A 16 -12.47 -8.92 15.92
C ALA A 16 -13.60 -8.37 15.01
N ALA A 17 -13.83 -7.05 15.02
CA ALA A 17 -14.79 -6.42 14.13
C ALA A 17 -14.36 -6.49 12.66
N VAL A 18 -13.06 -6.28 12.40
CA VAL A 18 -12.48 -6.44 11.05
C VAL A 18 -12.62 -7.88 10.58
N ALA A 19 -12.22 -8.85 11.43
CA ALA A 19 -12.30 -10.27 11.10
C ALA A 19 -13.75 -10.72 10.84
N ALA A 20 -14.71 -10.23 11.63
CA ALA A 20 -16.12 -10.51 11.43
C ALA A 20 -16.64 -9.92 10.10
N GLY A 21 -16.26 -8.68 9.77
CA GLY A 21 -16.62 -8.06 8.48
C GLY A 21 -16.08 -8.85 7.29
N LEU A 22 -14.80 -9.22 7.34
CA LEU A 22 -14.16 -10.04 6.31
C LEU A 22 -14.83 -11.42 6.20
N ALA A 23 -15.13 -12.09 7.32
CA ALA A 23 -15.79 -13.39 7.32
C ALA A 23 -17.19 -13.37 6.72
N ARG A 24 -17.91 -12.24 6.86
CA ARG A 24 -19.22 -12.05 6.21
C ARG A 24 -19.04 -11.91 4.71
N THR A 25 -18.18 -11.01 4.27
CA THR A 25 -18.19 -10.53 2.89
C THR A 25 -17.28 -11.33 1.95
N TYR A 26 -16.17 -11.87 2.42
CA TYR A 26 -15.14 -12.51 1.59
C TYR A 26 -15.21 -14.04 1.57
N PRO A 27 -14.64 -14.68 0.53
CA PRO A 27 -14.58 -16.13 0.38
C PRO A 27 -13.52 -16.80 1.27
N TYR A 28 -13.46 -16.42 2.54
CA TYR A 28 -12.56 -16.99 3.53
C TYR A 28 -13.33 -17.71 4.62
N ALA A 29 -12.84 -18.89 5.01
CA ALA A 29 -13.30 -19.51 6.24
C ALA A 29 -12.91 -18.62 7.42
N ALA A 30 -13.85 -18.33 8.33
CA ALA A 30 -13.64 -17.43 9.46
C ALA A 30 -12.39 -17.82 10.30
N GLY A 31 -12.15 -19.12 10.49
CA GLY A 31 -10.97 -19.63 11.22
C GLY A 31 -9.63 -19.42 10.52
N ASN A 32 -9.63 -19.05 9.23
CA ASN A 32 -8.42 -18.76 8.45
C ASN A 32 -8.13 -17.25 8.37
N ILE A 33 -8.98 -16.41 8.95
CA ILE A 33 -8.78 -14.95 8.96
C ILE A 33 -7.99 -14.57 10.20
N THR A 34 -6.77 -14.09 10.00
CA THR A 34 -5.94 -13.53 11.07
C THR A 34 -5.79 -12.04 10.87
N VAL A 35 -6.21 -11.23 11.86
CA VAL A 35 -6.05 -9.78 11.84
C VAL A 35 -5.10 -9.37 12.96
N THR A 36 -3.94 -8.84 12.58
CA THR A 36 -2.92 -8.36 13.52
C THR A 36 -2.82 -6.85 13.48
N ARG A 37 -2.63 -6.23 14.66
CA ARG A 37 -2.29 -4.82 14.76
C ARG A 37 -0.78 -4.66 14.64
N ARG A 38 -0.37 -3.77 13.73
CA ARG A 38 1.00 -3.29 13.63
C ARG A 38 1.18 -2.03 14.47
N ALA A 39 2.39 -1.80 14.97
CA ALA A 39 2.79 -0.52 15.54
C ALA A 39 2.58 0.64 14.55
N PRO A 40 2.42 1.89 15.04
CA PRO A 40 2.26 3.05 14.18
C PRO A 40 3.36 3.20 13.13
N LEU A 41 2.98 3.61 11.93
CA LEU A 41 3.91 3.88 10.84
C LEU A 41 3.94 5.39 10.59
N LEU A 42 5.12 6.01 10.74
CA LEU A 42 5.28 7.43 10.51
C LEU A 42 5.31 7.75 9.02
N MET A 43 4.26 8.44 8.55
CA MET A 43 4.07 8.88 7.16
C MET A 43 3.68 10.37 7.14
N PRO A 44 4.66 11.29 7.21
CA PRO A 44 4.41 12.72 7.29
C PRO A 44 3.53 13.25 6.15
N GLY A 45 2.83 14.35 6.42
CA GLY A 45 1.90 14.99 5.50
C GLY A 45 0.45 14.92 5.96
N SER A 46 -0.44 15.50 5.14
CA SER A 46 -1.85 15.65 5.46
C SER A 46 -2.74 14.77 4.58
N SER A 47 -3.66 14.03 5.21
CA SER A 47 -4.70 13.28 4.51
C SER A 47 -5.67 14.19 3.75
N THR A 48 -5.70 15.50 4.01
CA THR A 48 -6.49 16.43 3.20
C THR A 48 -5.99 16.53 1.74
N ASN A 49 -4.74 16.12 1.46
CA ASN A 49 -4.12 16.25 0.15
C ASN A 49 -4.18 14.92 -0.62
N TYR A 50 -4.80 14.89 -1.81
CA TYR A 50 -4.87 13.66 -2.63
C TYR A 50 -3.49 13.07 -2.97
N SER A 51 -2.50 13.93 -3.26
CA SER A 51 -1.13 13.49 -3.54
C SER A 51 -0.49 12.75 -2.36
N TRP A 52 -0.91 13.04 -1.12
CA TRP A 52 -0.49 12.29 0.06
C TRP A 52 -1.10 10.88 0.06
N TRP A 53 -2.38 10.70 -0.27
CA TRP A 53 -3.01 9.36 -0.32
C TRP A 53 -2.30 8.42 -1.30
N SER A 54 -2.06 8.88 -2.53
CA SER A 54 -1.29 8.13 -3.53
C SER A 54 0.12 7.80 -3.02
N SER A 55 0.77 8.76 -2.34
CA SER A 55 2.09 8.57 -1.76
C SER A 55 2.12 7.58 -0.60
N ALA A 56 1.15 7.67 0.30
CA ALA A 56 1.00 6.79 1.45
C ALA A 56 0.72 5.36 1.01
N LEU A 57 -0.13 5.15 -0.01
CA LEU A 57 -0.42 3.82 -0.55
C LEU A 57 0.84 3.13 -1.10
N SER A 58 1.63 3.86 -1.88
CA SER A 58 2.88 3.34 -2.46
C SER A 58 3.94 3.03 -1.39
N GLN A 59 4.00 3.84 -0.32
CA GLN A 59 4.90 3.60 0.82
C GLN A 59 4.42 2.47 1.72
N LEU A 60 3.10 2.30 1.87
CA LEU A 60 2.50 1.19 2.61
C LEU A 60 2.83 -0.14 1.93
N GLU A 61 2.74 -0.19 0.59
CA GLU A 61 3.14 -1.38 -0.16
C GLU A 61 4.64 -1.66 -0.07
N ALA A 62 5.49 -0.63 -0.17
CA ALA A 62 6.92 -0.80 0.06
C ALA A 62 7.22 -1.33 1.48
N THR A 63 6.42 -0.92 2.47
CA THR A 63 6.50 -1.44 3.84
C THR A 63 6.09 -2.89 3.91
N ARG A 64 4.94 -3.25 3.32
CA ARG A 64 4.43 -4.63 3.25
C ARG A 64 5.46 -5.58 2.66
N VAL A 65 6.04 -5.25 1.50
CA VAL A 65 7.02 -6.11 0.82
C VAL A 65 8.30 -6.30 1.64
N GLN A 66 8.66 -5.33 2.49
CA GLN A 66 9.83 -5.45 3.37
C GLN A 66 9.54 -6.26 4.63
N GLU A 67 8.33 -6.20 5.17
CA GLU A 67 7.96 -6.85 6.43
C GLU A 67 7.38 -8.24 6.23
N ASP A 68 6.35 -8.35 5.39
CA ASP A 68 5.66 -9.59 5.06
C ASP A 68 4.99 -9.47 3.68
N ALA A 69 5.70 -9.93 2.65
CA ALA A 69 5.22 -9.89 1.27
C ALA A 69 4.03 -10.85 1.01
N THR A 70 3.61 -11.67 1.97
CA THR A 70 2.47 -12.59 1.85
C THR A 70 1.19 -12.06 2.51
N ALA A 71 1.31 -11.03 3.36
CA ALA A 71 0.18 -10.43 4.04
C ALA A 71 -0.56 -9.40 3.16
N PHE A 72 -1.78 -9.05 3.58
CA PHE A 72 -2.54 -7.88 3.11
C PHE A 72 -2.37 -6.74 4.10
N TYR A 73 -2.03 -5.54 3.64
CA TYR A 73 -1.81 -4.38 4.51
C TYR A 73 -2.93 -3.37 4.33
N PHE A 74 -3.50 -2.91 5.45
CA PHE A 74 -4.47 -1.82 5.46
C PHE A 74 -3.96 -0.66 6.32
N GLY A 75 -3.81 0.53 5.76
CA GLY A 75 -3.46 1.76 6.47
C GLY A 75 -4.70 2.54 6.88
N PHE A 76 -4.82 2.90 8.17
CA PHE A 76 -5.90 3.77 8.63
C PHE A 76 -5.45 5.23 8.64
N THR A 77 -6.31 6.13 8.19
CA THR A 77 -6.09 7.59 8.15
C THR A 77 -7.24 8.36 8.80
N SER A 78 -6.92 9.46 9.49
CA SER A 78 -7.84 10.20 10.36
C SER A 78 -8.96 10.96 9.67
N GLY A 79 -8.96 11.05 8.34
CA GLY A 79 -10.02 11.75 7.60
C GLY A 79 -9.78 11.81 6.10
N PRO A 80 -10.82 12.17 5.33
CA PRO A 80 -10.80 12.17 3.88
C PRO A 80 -9.88 13.26 3.29
N SER A 81 -9.59 13.14 2.00
CA SER A 81 -9.02 14.26 1.24
C SER A 81 -10.05 15.38 1.02
N SER A 82 -9.58 16.59 0.69
CA SER A 82 -10.43 17.71 0.28
C SER A 82 -11.25 17.40 -0.98
N ASP A 83 -10.86 16.38 -1.73
CA ASP A 83 -11.57 15.86 -2.90
C ASP A 83 -12.50 14.69 -2.56
N ASN A 84 -12.78 14.45 -1.27
CA ASN A 84 -13.60 13.35 -0.74
C ASN A 84 -13.07 11.95 -1.04
N VAL A 85 -11.75 11.79 -1.18
CA VAL A 85 -11.15 10.45 -1.19
C VAL A 85 -11.15 9.91 0.24
N VAL A 86 -11.82 8.78 0.42
CA VAL A 86 -11.98 8.06 1.70
C VAL A 86 -11.17 6.77 1.75
N GLY A 87 -10.72 6.28 0.60
CA GLY A 87 -10.00 5.02 0.44
C GLY A 87 -9.17 5.01 -0.85
N LEU A 88 -8.11 4.20 -0.87
CA LEU A 88 -7.41 3.76 -2.08
C LEU A 88 -6.90 2.33 -1.89
N GLY A 89 -7.00 1.52 -2.93
CA GLY A 89 -6.51 0.14 -2.97
C GLY A 89 -5.78 -0.17 -4.27
N TYR A 90 -4.98 -1.23 -4.29
CA TYR A 90 -4.40 -1.71 -5.55
C TYR A 90 -5.30 -2.74 -6.20
N VAL A 91 -5.36 -2.74 -7.53
CA VAL A 91 -6.03 -3.80 -8.31
C VAL A 91 -4.95 -4.70 -8.93
N PRO A 92 -4.54 -5.79 -8.26
CA PRO A 92 -3.54 -6.73 -8.78
C PRO A 92 -4.10 -7.53 -9.96
N ASP A 93 -3.25 -8.33 -10.62
CA ASP A 93 -3.67 -9.15 -11.75
C ASP A 93 -4.51 -10.35 -11.29
N HIS A 94 -5.76 -10.41 -11.77
CA HIS A 94 -6.74 -11.43 -11.41
C HIS A 94 -6.26 -12.85 -11.76
N ALA A 95 -5.76 -13.03 -12.98
CA ALA A 95 -5.50 -14.35 -13.54
C ALA A 95 -4.30 -15.04 -12.89
N SER A 96 -3.25 -14.28 -12.59
CA SER A 96 -2.05 -14.81 -11.97
C SER A 96 -2.10 -14.77 -10.45
N GLY A 97 -2.95 -13.94 -9.83
CA GLY A 97 -2.91 -13.67 -8.39
C GLY A 97 -1.70 -12.84 -7.96
N ARG A 98 -0.98 -12.22 -8.91
CA ARG A 98 0.22 -11.41 -8.66
C ARG A 98 -0.12 -9.94 -8.53
N GLY A 99 0.50 -9.29 -7.57
CA GLY A 99 0.50 -7.85 -7.45
C GLY A 99 0.54 -7.39 -6.00
N PRO A 100 0.54 -6.07 -5.78
CA PRO A 100 0.48 -5.50 -4.45
C PRO A 100 -0.89 -5.73 -3.79
N THR A 101 -0.87 -5.89 -2.46
CA THR A 101 -2.06 -6.19 -1.64
C THR A 101 -2.18 -5.21 -0.47
N SER A 102 -1.86 -3.95 -0.75
CA SER A 102 -2.00 -2.83 0.18
C SER A 102 -3.19 -1.95 -0.17
N ALA A 103 -3.91 -1.53 0.85
CA ALA A 103 -5.00 -0.57 0.78
C ALA A 103 -4.89 0.42 1.94
N LEU A 104 -5.56 1.57 1.86
CA LEU A 104 -5.71 2.47 3.00
C LEU A 104 -7.05 3.20 2.94
N GLY A 105 -7.57 3.57 4.10
CA GLY A 105 -8.87 4.23 4.21
C GLY A 105 -9.14 4.81 5.59
N LEU A 106 -10.35 5.32 5.78
CA LEU A 106 -10.77 6.02 7.00
C LEU A 106 -10.57 5.17 8.26
N ASP A 107 -10.16 5.84 9.33
CA ASP A 107 -9.92 5.26 10.65
C ASP A 107 -11.21 4.99 11.45
N ALA A 108 -11.06 4.36 12.62
CA ALA A 108 -12.20 3.96 13.46
C ALA A 108 -13.04 5.14 14.00
N GLY A 109 -12.60 6.39 13.82
CA GLY A 109 -13.40 7.57 14.13
C GLY A 109 -14.56 7.80 13.15
N ALA A 110 -14.48 7.27 11.93
CA ALA A 110 -15.54 7.35 10.91
C ALA A 110 -16.69 6.37 11.22
N THR A 111 -17.49 6.74 12.22
CA THR A 111 -18.59 5.94 12.79
C THR A 111 -19.95 6.22 12.16
N GLY A 112 -20.01 7.07 11.14
CA GLY A 112 -21.21 7.29 10.34
C GLY A 112 -21.76 5.98 9.77
N ILE A 113 -23.06 5.93 9.51
CA ILE A 113 -23.69 4.76 8.91
C ILE A 113 -23.28 4.70 7.43
N GLY A 114 -22.39 3.77 7.08
CA GLY A 114 -21.99 3.53 5.71
C GLY A 114 -23.03 2.69 4.96
N SER A 115 -23.60 1.67 5.61
CA SER A 115 -24.66 0.84 5.03
C SER A 115 -25.37 -0.01 6.09
N ALA A 116 -26.43 -0.71 5.68
CA ALA A 116 -27.10 -1.73 6.47
C ALA A 116 -27.28 -3.00 5.64
N ASP A 117 -27.29 -4.16 6.31
CA ASP A 117 -27.54 -5.44 5.65
C ASP A 117 -28.96 -6.00 5.94
N PRO A 118 -29.41 -7.03 5.21
CA PRO A 118 -30.75 -7.61 5.35
C PRO A 118 -30.96 -8.38 6.65
N PHE A 119 -29.90 -8.54 7.45
CA PHE A 119 -29.98 -9.14 8.77
C PHE A 119 -30.05 -8.09 9.88
N GLY A 120 -30.10 -6.80 9.53
CA GLY A 120 -30.23 -5.69 10.47
C GLY A 120 -28.91 -5.23 11.06
N ASN A 121 -27.76 -5.66 10.52
CA ASN A 121 -26.48 -5.11 10.91
C ASN A 121 -26.29 -3.73 10.28
N VAL A 122 -25.82 -2.78 11.08
CA VAL A 122 -25.45 -1.43 10.64
C VAL A 122 -23.92 -1.35 10.57
N TRP A 123 -23.41 -1.00 9.41
CA TRP A 123 -21.99 -1.02 9.10
C TRP A 123 -21.44 0.40 9.17
N PRO A 124 -20.40 0.65 10.00
CA PRO A 124 -19.78 1.97 10.06
C PRO A 124 -18.97 2.25 8.79
N GLU A 125 -18.87 3.51 8.42
CA GLU A 125 -18.19 3.99 7.21
C GLU A 125 -16.75 3.46 7.08
N TRP A 126 -15.96 3.43 8.17
CA TRP A 126 -14.61 2.88 8.13
C TRP A 126 -14.58 1.41 7.66
N LEU A 127 -15.59 0.62 8.03
CA LEU A 127 -15.65 -0.79 7.69
C LEU A 127 -16.12 -0.99 6.26
N THR A 128 -17.08 -0.20 5.79
CA THR A 128 -17.52 -0.26 4.38
C THR A 128 -16.38 0.14 3.44
N VAL A 129 -15.63 1.20 3.78
CA VAL A 129 -14.41 1.59 3.06
C VAL A 129 -13.37 0.47 3.11
N LEU A 130 -13.09 -0.11 4.29
CA LEU A 130 -12.12 -1.20 4.39
C LEU A 130 -12.48 -2.38 3.48
N LEU A 131 -13.76 -2.81 3.48
CA LEU A 131 -14.21 -3.89 2.60
C LEU A 131 -14.13 -3.50 1.11
N HIS A 132 -14.38 -2.25 0.77
CA HIS A 132 -14.22 -1.76 -0.61
C HIS A 132 -12.75 -1.84 -1.06
N GLU A 133 -11.84 -1.22 -0.30
CA GLU A 133 -10.44 -1.14 -0.71
C GLU A 133 -9.72 -2.49 -0.64
N VAL A 134 -10.08 -3.35 0.31
CA VAL A 134 -9.61 -4.74 0.32
C VAL A 134 -10.19 -5.50 -0.87
N GLY A 135 -11.35 -5.10 -1.40
CA GLY A 135 -11.95 -5.67 -2.61
C GLY A 135 -11.08 -5.41 -3.83
N HIS A 136 -10.53 -4.20 -3.93
CA HIS A 136 -9.48 -3.90 -4.91
C HIS A 136 -8.29 -4.85 -4.77
N ASN A 137 -7.78 -5.08 -3.55
CA ASN A 137 -6.68 -6.03 -3.33
C ASN A 137 -7.01 -7.48 -3.73
N HIS A 138 -8.28 -7.81 -3.97
CA HIS A 138 -8.75 -9.08 -4.53
C HIS A 138 -9.00 -9.03 -6.04
N SER A 139 -8.37 -8.06 -6.73
CA SER A 139 -8.50 -7.82 -8.16
C SER A 139 -9.91 -7.42 -8.62
N LEU A 140 -10.73 -6.89 -7.71
CA LEU A 140 -12.03 -6.36 -8.09
C LEU A 140 -11.88 -4.93 -8.62
N LYS A 141 -12.58 -4.64 -9.71
CA LYS A 141 -12.77 -3.28 -10.22
C LYS A 141 -14.07 -2.70 -9.68
N HIS A 142 -14.24 -1.39 -9.82
CA HIS A 142 -15.51 -0.77 -9.50
C HIS A 142 -16.66 -1.35 -10.32
N ILE A 143 -17.84 -1.33 -9.74
CA ILE A 143 -19.07 -1.75 -10.38
C ILE A 143 -19.94 -0.52 -10.67
N ALA A 144 -20.45 -0.43 -11.90
CA ALA A 144 -21.24 0.71 -12.33
C ALA A 144 -22.57 0.80 -11.58
N CYS A 145 -22.67 1.79 -10.70
CA CYS A 145 -23.92 2.31 -10.17
C CYS A 145 -23.98 3.80 -10.50
N GLY A 146 -24.57 4.12 -11.65
CA GLY A 146 -24.41 5.44 -12.27
C GLY A 146 -23.05 5.62 -12.96
N PRO A 147 -22.58 6.87 -13.16
CA PRO A 147 -21.33 7.15 -13.86
C PRO A 147 -20.13 6.89 -12.95
N VAL A 148 -19.53 5.71 -13.10
CA VAL A 148 -18.29 5.32 -12.42
C VAL A 148 -17.20 5.11 -13.48
N ALA A 149 -16.03 5.72 -13.26
CA ALA A 149 -14.90 5.52 -14.16
C ALA A 149 -14.37 4.08 -14.04
N ASN A 150 -13.89 3.52 -15.15
CA ASN A 150 -13.28 2.17 -15.20
C ASN A 150 -14.12 1.04 -14.60
N ALA A 151 -15.45 1.18 -14.61
CA ALA A 151 -16.34 0.14 -14.13
C ALA A 151 -16.12 -1.17 -14.90
N ASP A 152 -16.26 -2.30 -14.21
CA ASP A 152 -16.07 -3.60 -14.81
C ASP A 152 -17.12 -3.86 -15.91
N PRO A 153 -16.71 -3.94 -17.19
CA PRO A 153 -17.66 -4.08 -18.30
C PRO A 153 -18.31 -5.47 -18.35
N SER A 154 -17.80 -6.43 -17.59
CA SER A 154 -18.33 -7.79 -17.54
C SER A 154 -19.30 -8.03 -16.39
N TYR A 155 -19.53 -7.02 -15.54
CA TYR A 155 -20.51 -7.12 -14.47
C TYR A 155 -21.93 -7.32 -15.04
N PRO A 156 -22.64 -8.39 -14.66
CA PRO A 156 -23.87 -8.79 -15.36
C PRO A 156 -25.13 -8.08 -14.85
N TYR A 157 -25.08 -7.46 -13.66
CA TYR A 157 -26.26 -6.92 -13.02
C TYR A 157 -26.37 -5.41 -13.23
N PRO A 158 -27.56 -4.90 -13.61
CA PRO A 158 -27.74 -3.48 -13.85
C PRO A 158 -27.56 -2.68 -12.57
N ASN A 159 -27.07 -1.44 -12.70
CA ASN A 159 -27.04 -0.46 -11.60
C ASN A 159 -26.34 -0.95 -10.31
N GLY A 160 -25.29 -1.77 -10.48
CA GLY A 160 -24.49 -2.33 -9.39
C GLY A 160 -25.23 -3.27 -8.45
N ASP A 161 -26.41 -3.73 -8.85
CA ASP A 161 -27.26 -4.61 -8.06
C ASP A 161 -26.59 -5.95 -7.76
N LEU A 162 -26.83 -6.53 -6.58
CA LEU A 162 -26.49 -7.93 -6.32
C LEU A 162 -27.33 -8.87 -7.20
N GLY A 163 -26.74 -10.01 -7.55
CA GLY A 163 -27.46 -11.11 -8.21
C GLY A 163 -28.67 -11.60 -7.39
N PRO A 164 -29.55 -12.43 -7.97
CA PRO A 164 -30.77 -12.91 -7.29
C PRO A 164 -30.50 -13.94 -6.19
N GLN A 165 -29.25 -14.40 -6.04
CA GLN A 165 -28.88 -15.41 -5.05
C GLN A 165 -29.10 -14.89 -3.62
N SER A 166 -29.50 -15.80 -2.72
CA SER A 166 -29.66 -15.46 -1.31
C SER A 166 -28.30 -15.21 -0.66
N ILE A 167 -28.22 -14.20 0.18
CA ILE A 167 -27.05 -13.96 1.02
C ILE A 167 -27.11 -14.85 2.27
N TYR A 168 -25.94 -15.21 2.79
CA TYR A 168 -25.79 -16.14 3.90
C TYR A 168 -25.02 -15.49 5.04
N SER A 169 -25.55 -15.56 6.27
CA SER A 169 -24.81 -15.08 7.44
C SER A 169 -23.82 -16.15 7.93
N SER A 170 -22.53 -15.87 7.76
CA SER A 170 -21.40 -16.80 7.97
C SER A 170 -20.64 -16.61 9.29
N VAL A 171 -21.04 -15.67 10.15
CA VAL A 171 -20.27 -15.36 11.37
C VAL A 171 -20.66 -16.27 12.52
N TYR A 172 -19.67 -16.99 13.03
CA TYR A 172 -19.77 -17.78 14.25
C TYR A 172 -19.87 -16.85 15.48
N GLY A 173 -20.86 -17.11 16.35
CA GLY A 173 -21.11 -16.30 17.56
C GLY A 173 -22.19 -15.22 17.38
N ASP A 174 -22.71 -15.04 16.16
CA ASP A 174 -23.92 -14.30 15.89
C ASP A 174 -25.14 -15.23 16.00
N THR A 175 -26.25 -14.73 16.56
CA THR A 175 -27.56 -15.40 16.57
C THR A 175 -28.12 -15.70 15.17
N GLN A 176 -27.50 -15.12 14.14
CA GLN A 176 -27.93 -15.21 12.76
C GLN A 176 -27.12 -16.19 11.91
N LEU A 177 -26.11 -16.88 12.47
CA LEU A 177 -25.35 -17.91 11.73
C LEU A 177 -26.29 -18.89 11.05
N GLY A 178 -26.05 -19.18 9.77
CA GLY A 178 -26.84 -20.15 9.02
C GLY A 178 -28.08 -19.57 8.34
N ARG A 179 -28.43 -18.31 8.61
CA ARG A 179 -29.62 -17.67 8.02
C ARG A 179 -29.36 -17.23 6.58
N LEU A 180 -30.37 -17.46 5.75
CA LEU A 180 -30.45 -16.93 4.39
C LEU A 180 -31.37 -15.72 4.37
N SER A 181 -31.03 -14.73 3.56
CA SER A 181 -31.91 -13.59 3.26
C SER A 181 -31.86 -13.25 1.78
N GLN A 182 -32.91 -12.57 1.31
CA GLN A 182 -32.87 -11.93 0.00
C GLN A 182 -31.83 -10.80 0.01
N PRO A 183 -31.17 -10.52 -1.13
CA PRO A 183 -30.20 -9.43 -1.27
C PRO A 183 -30.90 -8.07 -1.35
N MET A 184 -31.64 -7.72 -0.30
CA MET A 184 -32.49 -6.53 -0.21
C MET A 184 -32.26 -5.82 1.12
N ALA A 185 -31.91 -4.54 1.10
CA ALA A 185 -31.65 -3.77 2.31
C ALA A 185 -32.24 -2.36 2.21
N THR A 186 -32.36 -1.70 3.37
CA THR A 186 -32.66 -0.28 3.41
C THR A 186 -31.37 0.49 3.21
N ASN A 187 -31.26 1.27 2.14
CA ASN A 187 -30.08 2.08 1.86
C ASN A 187 -29.97 3.28 2.83
N THR A 188 -28.88 4.05 2.75
CA THR A 188 -28.63 5.21 3.63
C THR A 188 -29.70 6.32 3.48
N SER A 189 -30.41 6.34 2.36
CA SER A 189 -31.54 7.26 2.10
C SER A 189 -32.89 6.73 2.62
N GLY A 190 -32.92 5.59 3.32
CA GLY A 190 -34.12 5.01 3.90
C GLY A 190 -35.00 4.21 2.91
N LYS A 191 -34.51 3.93 1.70
CA LYS A 191 -35.27 3.19 0.68
C LYS A 191 -34.93 1.69 0.75
N TYR A 192 -35.95 0.85 0.83
CA TYR A 192 -35.81 -0.60 0.73
C TYR A 192 -35.71 -1.02 -0.74
N GLU A 193 -34.54 -1.51 -1.15
CA GLU A 193 -34.27 -1.92 -2.52
C GLU A 193 -33.23 -3.04 -2.59
N ARG A 194 -32.94 -3.49 -3.82
CA ARG A 194 -31.89 -4.46 -4.06
C ARG A 194 -30.56 -3.89 -3.60
N MET A 195 -29.84 -4.67 -2.80
CA MET A 195 -28.53 -4.29 -2.33
C MET A 195 -27.58 -4.09 -3.50
N LYS A 196 -26.60 -3.25 -3.28
CA LYS A 196 -25.54 -2.97 -4.23
C LYS A 196 -24.29 -3.76 -3.88
N ASP A 197 -23.48 -4.06 -4.87
CA ASP A 197 -22.17 -4.66 -4.68
C ASP A 197 -21.29 -3.71 -3.85
N VAL A 198 -20.48 -4.26 -2.95
CA VAL A 198 -19.48 -3.48 -2.17
C VAL A 198 -18.61 -2.63 -3.08
N MET A 199 -18.27 -3.13 -4.27
CA MET A 199 -17.44 -2.41 -5.24
C MET A 199 -18.21 -1.34 -6.02
N SER A 200 -19.48 -1.10 -5.69
CA SER A 200 -20.25 0.03 -6.19
C SER A 200 -20.31 1.14 -5.14
N TYR A 201 -20.27 2.40 -5.56
CA TYR A 201 -20.39 3.56 -4.67
C TYR A 201 -21.82 3.83 -4.15
N CYS A 202 -22.69 2.81 -4.15
CA CYS A 202 -24.11 2.96 -3.82
C CYS A 202 -24.49 2.20 -2.54
N ASP A 203 -23.65 2.31 -1.51
CA ASP A 203 -23.90 1.80 -0.15
C ASP A 203 -24.09 0.28 -0.03
N GLY A 204 -23.23 -0.51 -0.69
CA GLY A 204 -23.18 -1.97 -0.58
C GLY A 204 -22.24 -2.49 0.52
N VAL A 205 -22.62 -3.59 1.19
CA VAL A 205 -21.78 -4.31 2.18
C VAL A 205 -21.59 -5.80 1.89
N TRP A 206 -22.17 -6.27 0.79
CA TRP A 206 -22.00 -7.61 0.27
C TRP A 206 -21.44 -7.59 -1.15
N PHE A 207 -20.59 -8.57 -1.47
CA PHE A 207 -20.26 -8.84 -2.86
C PHE A 207 -21.42 -9.54 -3.54
N SER A 208 -21.62 -9.22 -4.81
CA SER A 208 -22.41 -10.05 -5.70
C SER A 208 -21.75 -11.42 -5.84
N ASP A 209 -22.50 -12.42 -6.29
CA ASP A 209 -21.95 -13.71 -6.66
C ASP A 209 -20.83 -13.59 -7.70
N PHE A 210 -20.95 -12.64 -8.63
CA PHE A 210 -19.90 -12.28 -9.58
C PHE A 210 -18.61 -11.81 -8.90
N SER A 211 -18.68 -10.80 -8.03
CA SER A 211 -17.51 -10.25 -7.34
C SER A 211 -16.92 -11.26 -6.35
N TYR A 212 -17.78 -12.03 -5.67
CA TYR A 212 -17.38 -13.06 -4.72
C TYR A 212 -16.56 -14.16 -5.40
N VAL A 213 -17.02 -14.68 -6.55
CA VAL A 213 -16.30 -15.71 -7.30
C VAL A 213 -14.94 -15.19 -7.79
N ARG A 214 -14.84 -13.92 -8.19
CA ARG A 214 -13.56 -13.34 -8.61
C ARG A 214 -12.59 -13.13 -7.47
N ALA A 215 -13.09 -12.63 -6.34
CA ALA A 215 -12.28 -12.53 -5.14
C ALA A 215 -11.75 -13.90 -4.72
N GLN A 216 -12.56 -14.97 -4.89
CA GLN A 216 -12.15 -16.34 -4.63
C GLN A 216 -11.07 -16.80 -5.61
N GLN A 217 -11.28 -16.60 -6.91
CA GLN A 217 -10.30 -16.98 -7.95
C GLN A 217 -8.94 -16.31 -7.72
N PHE A 218 -8.94 -15.02 -7.39
CA PHE A 218 -7.73 -14.31 -7.01
C PHE A 218 -7.09 -14.93 -5.75
N ALA A 219 -7.87 -15.14 -4.68
CA ALA A 219 -7.35 -15.69 -3.43
C ALA A 219 -6.70 -17.08 -3.61
N GLU A 220 -7.32 -17.94 -4.42
CA GLU A 220 -6.79 -19.26 -4.78
C GLU A 220 -5.47 -19.15 -5.56
N ALA A 221 -5.40 -18.28 -6.58
CA ALA A 221 -4.20 -18.05 -7.36
C ALA A 221 -3.06 -17.44 -6.51
N HIS A 222 -3.39 -16.45 -5.67
CA HIS A 222 -2.45 -15.78 -4.78
C HIS A 222 -1.86 -16.75 -3.74
N SER A 223 -2.72 -17.58 -3.12
CA SER A 223 -2.29 -18.62 -2.18
C SER A 223 -1.33 -19.63 -2.82
N ALA A 224 -1.65 -20.08 -4.04
CA ALA A 224 -0.79 -21.00 -4.78
C ALA A 224 0.60 -20.40 -5.08
N LEU A 225 0.66 -19.10 -5.40
CA LEU A 225 1.93 -18.40 -5.61
C LEU A 225 2.76 -18.26 -4.33
N ASN A 226 2.13 -17.88 -3.22
CA ASN A 226 2.83 -17.72 -1.95
C ASN A 226 3.43 -19.06 -1.47
N ALA A 227 2.71 -20.17 -1.68
CA ALA A 227 3.24 -21.50 -1.41
C ALA A 227 4.47 -21.85 -2.28
N GLN A 228 4.49 -21.43 -3.55
CA GLN A 228 5.62 -21.65 -4.46
C GLN A 228 6.83 -20.76 -4.13
N ALA A 229 6.60 -19.50 -3.74
CA ALA A 229 7.66 -18.55 -3.40
C ALA A 229 8.49 -19.04 -2.20
N GLY A 230 7.83 -19.59 -1.16
CA GLY A 230 8.52 -20.19 -0.01
C GLY A 230 9.46 -21.34 -0.38
N ALA A 231 9.14 -22.12 -1.41
CA ALA A 231 9.98 -23.22 -1.89
C ALA A 231 11.21 -22.77 -2.71
N LEU A 232 11.16 -21.59 -3.34
CA LEU A 232 12.25 -21.06 -4.18
C LEU A 232 13.26 -20.23 -3.39
N VAL A 233 12.83 -19.49 -2.35
CA VAL A 233 13.73 -18.72 -1.47
C VAL A 233 14.75 -19.62 -0.76
N ALA A 234 14.39 -20.88 -0.48
CA ALA A 234 15.30 -21.88 0.09
C ALA A 234 16.48 -22.27 -0.82
N LYS A 235 16.49 -21.87 -2.10
CA LYS A 235 17.52 -22.24 -3.09
C LYS A 235 18.42 -21.09 -3.57
N ALA A 236 18.16 -19.84 -3.17
CA ALA A 236 18.89 -18.68 -3.68
C ALA A 236 19.81 -18.05 -2.62
N THR A 237 21.09 -18.43 -2.62
CA THR A 237 22.15 -17.73 -1.87
C THR A 237 23.04 -16.96 -2.84
N LYS A 238 22.56 -15.82 -3.36
CA LYS A 238 23.45 -14.83 -3.98
C LYS A 238 23.99 -13.95 -2.86
N ALA A 239 25.31 -13.77 -2.78
CA ALA A 239 25.89 -12.79 -1.86
C ALA A 239 25.28 -11.41 -2.16
N ALA A 240 24.86 -10.70 -1.11
CA ALA A 240 24.34 -9.35 -1.25
C ALA A 240 25.43 -8.46 -1.91
N PRO A 241 25.07 -7.57 -2.85
CA PRO A 241 26.00 -6.61 -3.40
C PRO A 241 26.65 -5.78 -2.29
N GLY A 242 27.92 -5.38 -2.45
CA GLY A 242 28.64 -4.62 -1.42
C GLY A 242 27.98 -3.29 -1.02
N ASN A 243 27.18 -2.70 -1.91
CA ASN A 243 26.42 -1.46 -1.68
C ASN A 243 24.94 -1.71 -1.34
N GLY A 244 24.54 -2.97 -1.13
CA GLY A 244 23.15 -3.38 -0.97
C GLY A 244 22.31 -3.20 -2.23
N TYR A 245 21.03 -2.93 -2.03
CA TYR A 245 20.03 -2.75 -3.08
C TYR A 245 19.44 -1.35 -3.04
N LEU A 246 19.01 -0.88 -4.21
CA LEU A 246 18.27 0.37 -4.37
C LEU A 246 16.85 0.04 -4.84
N SER A 247 15.84 0.62 -4.19
CA SER A 247 14.45 0.51 -4.60
C SER A 247 13.98 1.85 -5.15
N ILE A 248 13.51 1.86 -6.39
CA ILE A 248 12.94 3.02 -7.08
C ILE A 248 11.45 2.78 -7.25
N SER A 249 10.64 3.78 -6.96
CA SER A 249 9.19 3.70 -7.11
C SER A 249 8.62 5.01 -7.64
N GLY A 250 7.41 4.96 -8.17
CA GLY A 250 6.75 6.13 -8.70
C GLY A 250 5.28 5.89 -9.05
N SER A 251 4.65 6.94 -9.55
CA SER A 251 3.34 6.88 -10.16
C SER A 251 3.41 7.31 -11.63
N ILE A 252 2.45 6.81 -12.41
CA ILE A 252 2.18 7.22 -13.79
C ILE A 252 0.71 7.62 -13.83
N ASP A 253 0.44 8.84 -14.26
CA ASP A 253 -0.92 9.34 -14.50
C ASP A 253 -0.96 10.18 -15.79
N ALA A 254 -2.07 10.89 -16.04
CA ALA A 254 -2.23 11.76 -17.20
C ALA A 254 -1.17 12.88 -17.32
N ASN A 255 -0.52 13.28 -16.22
CA ASN A 255 0.54 14.28 -16.18
C ASN A 255 1.94 13.68 -16.36
N GLY A 256 2.03 12.36 -16.53
CA GLY A 256 3.27 11.63 -16.75
C GLY A 256 3.77 10.93 -15.49
N VAL A 257 5.09 10.81 -15.39
CA VAL A 257 5.79 10.03 -14.36
C VAL A 257 6.15 10.93 -13.19
N GLN A 258 5.86 10.48 -11.98
CA GLN A 258 6.31 11.08 -10.73
C GLN A 258 7.16 10.06 -9.96
N LEU A 259 8.47 10.30 -9.88
CA LEU A 259 9.38 9.47 -9.11
C LEU A 259 9.37 9.85 -7.63
N ARG A 260 9.46 8.83 -6.77
CA ARG A 260 9.68 8.98 -5.34
C ARG A 260 11.16 8.94 -5.02
N ALA A 261 11.53 9.39 -3.82
CA ALA A 261 12.90 9.23 -3.34
C ALA A 261 13.24 7.73 -3.29
N PRO A 262 14.40 7.30 -3.83
CA PRO A 262 14.78 5.90 -3.78
C PRO A 262 15.15 5.50 -2.36
N VAL A 263 15.02 4.21 -2.06
CA VAL A 263 15.31 3.64 -0.73
C VAL A 263 16.39 2.58 -0.86
N ALA A 264 17.49 2.74 -0.12
CA ALA A 264 18.54 1.73 -0.01
C ALA A 264 18.18 0.71 1.07
N SER A 265 18.56 -0.56 0.88
CA SER A 265 18.45 -1.61 1.90
C SER A 265 19.51 -2.70 1.70
N SER A 266 19.85 -3.43 2.75
CA SER A 266 20.75 -4.59 2.64
C SER A 266 20.08 -5.79 1.94
N ALA A 267 18.75 -5.82 1.90
CA ALA A 267 17.98 -6.90 1.32
C ALA A 267 17.19 -6.43 0.11
N ARG A 268 17.09 -7.30 -0.90
CA ARG A 268 16.27 -7.04 -2.09
C ARG A 268 14.80 -7.31 -1.75
N PRO A 269 13.91 -6.31 -1.76
CA PRO A 269 12.49 -6.57 -1.64
C PRO A 269 12.01 -7.50 -2.77
N ALA A 270 11.15 -8.46 -2.42
CA ALA A 270 10.57 -9.40 -3.37
C ALA A 270 9.54 -8.67 -4.24
N MET A 271 9.99 -8.17 -5.38
CA MET A 271 9.15 -7.47 -6.35
C MET A 271 8.91 -8.37 -7.55
N ALA A 272 7.68 -8.37 -8.08
CA ALA A 272 7.40 -9.11 -9.31
C ALA A 272 8.28 -8.57 -10.45
N ALA A 273 9.03 -9.46 -11.09
CA ALA A 273 9.79 -9.11 -12.29
C ALA A 273 8.80 -8.86 -13.44
N GLY A 274 8.85 -7.67 -14.03
CA GLY A 274 7.93 -7.29 -15.08
C GLY A 274 8.21 -8.00 -16.40
N ARG A 275 7.14 -8.35 -17.12
CA ARG A 275 7.18 -8.70 -18.55
C ARG A 275 6.55 -7.60 -19.42
N ALA A 276 6.32 -6.43 -18.83
CA ALA A 276 5.59 -5.32 -19.42
C ALA A 276 6.39 -4.48 -20.43
N PRO A 277 5.68 -3.65 -21.22
CA PRO A 277 6.28 -2.70 -22.17
C PRO A 277 7.00 -1.50 -21.50
N TYR A 278 6.98 -1.41 -20.17
CA TYR A 278 7.64 -0.34 -19.44
C TYR A 278 9.09 -0.71 -19.09
N ILE A 279 9.99 0.24 -19.29
CA ILE A 279 11.41 0.14 -18.93
C ILE A 279 11.78 1.30 -18.02
N LEU A 280 12.40 1.01 -16.89
CA LEU A 280 13.13 2.00 -16.10
C LEU A 280 14.56 2.01 -16.59
N ARG A 281 14.98 3.13 -17.17
CA ARG A 281 16.35 3.36 -17.61
C ARG A 281 17.09 4.16 -16.57
N VAL A 282 18.16 3.59 -16.03
CA VAL A 282 19.05 4.27 -15.07
C VAL A 282 20.39 4.53 -15.74
N LEU A 283 20.79 5.79 -15.84
CA LEU A 283 22.14 6.19 -16.25
C LEU A 283 22.94 6.54 -15.00
N THR A 284 24.04 5.83 -14.76
CA THR A 284 24.97 6.13 -13.66
C THR A 284 25.91 7.27 -14.03
N VAL A 285 26.48 7.94 -13.04
CA VAL A 285 27.54 8.95 -13.26
C VAL A 285 28.79 8.33 -13.90
N ALA A 286 29.02 7.02 -13.69
CA ALA A 286 30.09 6.26 -14.33
C ALA A 286 29.83 5.91 -15.82
N GLY A 287 28.66 6.30 -16.37
CA GLY A 287 28.31 6.07 -17.77
C GLY A 287 27.66 4.71 -18.07
N GLN A 288 27.40 3.89 -17.05
CA GLN A 288 26.64 2.64 -17.22
C GLN A 288 25.14 2.93 -17.34
N THR A 289 24.50 2.30 -18.34
CA THR A 289 23.05 2.29 -18.51
C THR A 289 22.46 0.94 -18.08
N LEU A 290 21.42 0.98 -17.25
CA LEU A 290 20.66 -0.18 -16.82
C LEU A 290 19.21 -0.04 -17.29
N ASP A 291 18.74 -0.99 -18.09
CA ASP A 291 17.34 -1.05 -18.55
C ASP A 291 16.62 -2.17 -17.78
N LEU A 292 15.63 -1.79 -16.98
CA LEU A 292 14.92 -2.70 -16.07
C LEU A 292 13.44 -2.76 -16.47
N PRO A 293 12.95 -3.89 -17.01
CA PRO A 293 11.54 -4.06 -17.31
C PRO A 293 10.71 -4.15 -16.02
N PHE A 294 9.53 -3.54 -16.03
CA PHE A 294 8.67 -3.50 -14.85
C PHE A 294 7.19 -3.42 -15.23
N ASP A 295 6.33 -4.00 -14.39
CA ASP A 295 4.89 -3.88 -14.52
C ASP A 295 4.39 -2.68 -13.68
N VAL A 296 3.27 -2.10 -14.10
CA VAL A 296 2.54 -1.08 -13.33
C VAL A 296 1.31 -1.72 -12.70
N THR A 297 0.85 -1.18 -11.57
CA THR A 297 -0.40 -1.61 -10.93
C THR A 297 -1.38 -0.47 -10.85
N GLU A 298 -2.61 -0.74 -11.29
CA GLU A 298 -3.74 0.18 -11.19
C GLU A 298 -4.05 0.50 -9.72
N VAL A 299 -4.31 1.79 -9.45
CA VAL A 299 -4.80 2.27 -8.16
C VAL A 299 -6.32 2.41 -8.28
N GLY A 300 -7.05 1.55 -7.58
CA GLY A 300 -8.49 1.70 -7.35
C GLY A 300 -8.77 3.03 -6.66
N ASP A 301 -9.89 3.66 -7.03
CA ASP A 301 -10.29 4.99 -6.55
C ASP A 301 -9.30 6.13 -6.88
N GLY A 302 -8.27 5.84 -7.67
CA GLY A 302 -7.27 6.78 -8.11
C GLY A 302 -7.81 7.75 -9.17
N LYS A 303 -7.47 9.03 -9.04
CA LYS A 303 -7.71 10.04 -10.08
C LYS A 303 -6.91 9.73 -11.35
N GLY A 304 -7.57 9.85 -12.51
CA GLY A 304 -6.90 9.91 -13.81
C GLY A 304 -6.21 8.61 -14.26
N ASN A 305 -6.74 7.46 -13.85
CA ASN A 305 -6.18 6.13 -14.15
C ASN A 305 -4.73 5.99 -13.67
N ALA A 306 -4.45 6.53 -12.49
CA ALA A 306 -3.13 6.47 -11.89
C ALA A 306 -2.70 5.01 -11.68
N SER A 307 -1.44 4.73 -11.99
CA SER A 307 -0.80 3.45 -11.70
C SER A 307 0.48 3.68 -10.91
N HIS A 308 0.83 2.76 -10.02
CA HIS A 308 2.09 2.77 -9.28
C HIS A 308 3.04 1.70 -9.79
N PHE A 309 4.33 1.90 -9.58
CA PHE A 309 5.36 0.92 -9.88
C PHE A 309 6.49 0.96 -8.86
N TRP A 310 7.22 -0.14 -8.78
CA TRP A 310 8.37 -0.30 -7.91
C TRP A 310 9.34 -1.30 -8.52
N ILE A 311 10.63 -1.00 -8.38
CA ILE A 311 11.72 -1.75 -8.99
C ILE A 311 12.84 -1.80 -7.97
N SER A 312 13.46 -2.97 -7.82
CA SER A 312 14.65 -3.13 -6.98
C SER A 312 15.82 -3.68 -7.80
N LEU A 313 16.97 -3.05 -7.64
CA LEU A 313 18.23 -3.36 -8.35
C LEU A 313 19.40 -3.39 -7.38
N ASP A 314 20.50 -4.03 -7.78
CA ASP A 314 21.79 -3.90 -7.10
C ASP A 314 22.15 -2.40 -7.09
N ASN A 315 22.52 -1.84 -5.93
CA ASN A 315 22.71 -0.39 -5.80
C ASN A 315 23.88 0.09 -6.68
N PRO A 316 23.63 0.88 -7.74
CA PRO A 316 24.66 1.26 -8.71
C PRO A 316 25.53 2.44 -8.26
N GLY A 317 25.28 3.00 -7.07
CA GLY A 317 25.95 4.21 -6.58
C GLY A 317 25.32 5.49 -7.13
N ASP A 318 26.14 6.45 -7.55
CA ASP A 318 25.66 7.74 -8.03
C ASP A 318 24.96 7.63 -9.40
N ILE A 319 23.72 8.14 -9.46
CA ILE A 319 22.85 8.11 -10.63
C ILE A 319 22.80 9.51 -11.26
N ALA A 320 23.02 9.58 -12.57
CA ALA A 320 22.93 10.79 -13.38
C ALA A 320 21.49 11.07 -13.83
N SER A 321 20.76 10.04 -14.28
CA SER A 321 19.34 10.18 -14.65
C SER A 321 18.56 8.88 -14.45
N ILE A 322 17.25 9.05 -14.28
CA ILE A 322 16.26 7.96 -14.26
C ILE A 322 15.16 8.35 -15.23
N ASP A 323 14.91 7.51 -16.23
CA ASP A 323 13.84 7.69 -17.20
C ASP A 323 12.87 6.51 -17.14
N VAL A 324 11.58 6.78 -17.36
CA VAL A 324 10.57 5.73 -17.56
C VAL A 324 10.15 5.76 -19.02
N LEU A 325 10.28 4.62 -19.68
CA LEU A 325 9.93 4.45 -21.08
C LEU A 325 8.72 3.55 -21.20
N LEU A 326 7.84 3.84 -22.16
CA LEU A 326 6.77 2.96 -22.62
C LEU A 326 6.99 2.66 -24.11
N ASN A 327 7.16 1.39 -24.47
CA ASN A 327 7.43 0.98 -25.86
C ASN A 327 8.63 1.73 -26.47
N GLY A 328 9.69 1.94 -25.69
CA GLY A 328 10.90 2.64 -26.11
C GLY A 328 10.80 4.18 -26.15
N LYS A 329 9.64 4.77 -25.85
CA LYS A 329 9.47 6.23 -25.77
C LYS A 329 9.53 6.70 -24.33
N VAL A 330 10.37 7.68 -24.03
CA VAL A 330 10.44 8.33 -22.72
C VAL A 330 9.11 9.03 -22.42
N LEU A 331 8.53 8.71 -21.27
CA LEU A 331 7.34 9.38 -20.77
C LEU A 331 7.73 10.73 -20.16
N PRO A 332 6.88 11.77 -20.30
CA PRO A 332 7.11 13.03 -19.61
C PRO A 332 7.25 12.79 -18.10
N GLN A 333 8.29 13.35 -17.50
CA GLN A 333 8.36 13.43 -16.05
C GLN A 333 7.68 14.72 -15.62
N ALA A 334 6.74 14.63 -14.69
CA ALA A 334 6.13 15.82 -14.13
C ALA A 334 7.26 16.69 -13.56
N ALA A 335 7.25 17.98 -13.92
CA ALA A 335 8.28 18.94 -13.51
C ALA A 335 8.17 19.24 -12.01
N ALA A 336 8.56 18.28 -11.18
CA ALA A 336 8.60 18.42 -9.73
C ALA A 336 9.79 17.64 -9.19
N ARG A 337 10.97 18.22 -9.38
CA ARG A 337 11.96 18.49 -8.32
C ARG A 337 13.16 19.23 -8.92
N VAL A 338 12.90 20.43 -9.46
CA VAL A 338 13.93 21.48 -9.58
C VAL A 338 14.19 22.06 -8.18
N VAL A 339 14.66 21.21 -7.26
CA VAL A 339 15.30 21.67 -6.02
C VAL A 339 16.78 21.27 -6.05
N ALA A 340 17.14 20.20 -6.76
CA ALA A 340 18.53 19.81 -6.93
C ALA A 340 19.34 20.78 -7.83
N ALA A 341 18.75 21.33 -8.89
CA ALA A 341 19.49 22.14 -9.86
C ALA A 341 19.83 23.57 -9.38
N LYS A 342 19.10 24.12 -8.40
CA LYS A 342 19.38 25.46 -7.84
C LYS A 342 20.29 25.46 -6.61
N LEU A 343 20.62 24.29 -6.07
CA LEU A 343 21.48 24.16 -4.88
C LEU A 343 22.98 23.96 -5.20
N VAL A 344 23.36 23.92 -6.48
CA VAL A 344 24.76 23.67 -6.93
C VAL A 344 25.69 24.89 -6.78
N ALA A 345 25.22 26.04 -6.26
CA ALA A 345 25.99 27.29 -6.24
C ALA A 345 26.41 27.80 -4.84
N GLY A 346 26.54 26.92 -3.84
CA GLY A 346 27.15 27.25 -2.56
C GLY A 346 27.82 26.01 -1.98
N ALA A 347 28.94 26.17 -1.26
CA ALA A 347 29.63 25.06 -0.60
C ALA A 347 28.66 24.33 0.35
N GLN A 348 28.05 23.26 -0.13
CA GLN A 348 27.09 22.48 0.62
C GLN A 348 27.86 21.76 1.73
N ALA A 349 27.41 21.95 2.97
CA ALA A 349 27.88 21.15 4.09
C ALA A 349 27.79 19.65 3.71
N PRO A 350 28.77 18.83 4.10
CA PRO A 350 28.81 17.41 3.72
C PRO A 350 27.58 16.67 4.26
N ALA A 351 27.24 15.56 3.60
CA ALA A 351 26.26 14.62 4.13
C ALA A 351 26.68 14.17 5.55
N SER A 352 25.74 14.18 6.48
CA SER A 352 25.98 13.79 7.88
C SER A 352 24.75 13.12 8.46
N LEU A 353 24.98 12.21 9.41
CA LEU A 353 23.95 11.58 10.24
C LEU A 353 24.50 11.42 11.65
N ASP A 354 23.84 12.06 12.61
CA ASP A 354 24.02 11.83 14.04
C ASP A 354 22.80 11.07 14.57
N TRP A 355 23.02 10.20 15.55
CA TRP A 355 21.95 9.42 16.16
C TRP A 355 22.17 9.23 17.65
N THR A 356 21.08 9.03 18.38
CA THR A 356 21.12 8.65 19.79
C THR A 356 19.98 7.68 20.08
N LEU A 357 20.28 6.60 20.78
CA LEU A 357 19.29 5.64 21.26
C LEU A 357 19.26 5.71 22.78
N LEU A 358 18.20 6.30 23.32
CA LEU A 358 18.03 6.47 24.76
C LEU A 358 16.56 6.29 25.14
N ASN A 359 16.29 5.60 26.25
CA ASN A 359 14.94 5.41 26.80
C ASN A 359 13.91 4.87 25.79
N GLY A 360 14.36 3.97 24.89
CA GLY A 360 13.50 3.39 23.85
C GLY A 360 13.10 4.37 22.75
N ARG A 361 13.88 5.42 22.54
CA ARG A 361 13.69 6.40 21.45
C ARG A 361 14.95 6.48 20.61
N LEU A 362 14.78 6.30 19.29
CA LEU A 362 15.83 6.53 18.30
C LEU A 362 15.69 7.97 17.78
N GLU A 363 16.61 8.84 18.18
CA GLU A 363 16.71 10.21 17.68
C GLU A 363 17.72 10.26 16.54
N LEU A 364 17.32 10.87 15.43
CA LEU A 364 18.13 11.05 14.22
C LEU A 364 18.25 12.54 13.91
N ARG A 365 19.44 12.98 13.52
CA ARG A 365 19.71 14.31 12.96
C ARG A 365 20.58 14.17 11.73
N TRP A 366 20.17 14.77 10.61
CA TRP A 366 20.90 14.65 9.36
C TRP A 366 20.90 15.96 8.58
N ASN A 367 21.85 16.08 7.65
CA ASN A 367 21.89 17.20 6.74
C ASN A 367 20.82 17.06 5.64
N ALA A 368 19.63 17.60 5.90
CA ALA A 368 18.51 17.56 4.95
C ALA A 368 18.72 18.41 3.67
N VAL A 369 19.75 19.27 3.62
CA VAL A 369 20.12 19.97 2.38
C VAL A 369 20.86 19.01 1.45
N ALA A 370 21.74 18.17 1.99
CA ALA A 370 22.46 17.16 1.23
C ALA A 370 21.58 15.93 0.91
N GLU A 371 20.78 15.48 1.89
CA GLU A 371 19.99 14.25 1.82
C GLU A 371 18.58 14.53 2.36
N PRO A 372 17.65 15.02 1.52
CA PRO A 372 16.36 15.52 2.00
C PRO A 372 15.41 14.46 2.55
N PHE A 373 15.67 13.16 2.32
CA PHE A 373 14.78 12.07 2.71
C PHE A 373 15.49 11.01 3.54
N VAL A 374 14.84 10.55 4.60
CA VAL A 374 15.29 9.43 5.44
C VAL A 374 14.19 8.38 5.58
N SER A 375 14.52 7.11 5.38
CA SER A 375 13.67 5.97 5.73
C SER A 375 14.38 5.07 6.73
N VAL A 376 13.64 4.47 7.66
CA VAL A 376 14.20 3.68 8.76
C VAL A 376 13.53 2.31 8.82
N LEU A 377 14.33 1.26 8.78
CA LEU A 377 13.94 -0.14 8.93
C LEU A 377 14.69 -0.73 10.14
N HIS A 378 13.99 -1.44 11.02
CA HIS A 378 14.61 -2.29 12.03
C HIS A 378 14.70 -3.72 11.52
N ILE A 379 15.83 -4.37 11.78
CA ILE A 379 16.05 -5.79 11.55
C ILE A 379 16.44 -6.40 12.89
N ALA A 380 15.52 -7.17 13.48
CA ALA A 380 15.76 -7.89 14.72
C ALA A 380 16.84 -8.97 14.55
N ALA A 381 17.41 -9.45 15.66
CA ALA A 381 18.45 -10.49 15.63
C ALA A 381 18.03 -11.80 14.94
N ASN A 382 16.72 -12.09 14.89
CA ASN A 382 16.13 -13.23 14.20
C ASN A 382 15.79 -12.94 12.71
N GLY A 383 16.15 -11.76 12.19
CA GLY A 383 15.90 -11.34 10.82
C GLY A 383 14.52 -10.73 10.56
N VAL A 384 13.64 -10.65 11.57
CA VAL A 384 12.33 -9.99 11.43
C VAL A 384 12.53 -8.51 11.14
N LYS A 385 11.84 -8.03 10.10
CA LYS A 385 11.92 -6.66 9.60
C LYS A 385 10.72 -5.85 10.08
N THR A 386 10.97 -4.63 10.56
CA THR A 386 9.93 -3.66 10.93
C THR A 386 10.30 -2.27 10.42
N VAL A 387 9.58 -1.75 9.43
CA VAL A 387 9.74 -0.39 8.93
C VAL A 387 9.21 0.60 9.98
N LEU A 388 10.01 1.56 10.38
CA LEU A 388 9.61 2.53 11.41
C LEU A 388 9.08 3.81 10.79
N ALA A 389 9.69 4.21 9.67
CA ALA A 389 9.38 5.46 9.00
C ALA A 389 9.77 5.43 7.53
N THR A 390 9.03 6.17 6.71
CA THR A 390 9.28 6.30 5.28
C THR A 390 9.36 7.76 4.86
N ASN A 391 10.40 8.12 4.09
CA ASN A 391 10.58 9.43 3.46
C ASN A 391 10.48 10.65 4.40
N LEU A 392 11.04 10.55 5.61
CA LEU A 392 11.13 11.66 6.56
C LEU A 392 11.94 12.81 5.98
N GLY A 393 11.46 14.04 6.19
CA GLY A 393 12.15 15.28 5.85
C GLY A 393 12.55 16.09 7.09
N GLY A 394 13.09 17.29 6.88
CA GLY A 394 13.28 18.28 7.95
C GLY A 394 14.56 18.15 8.77
N GLY A 395 15.39 17.13 8.55
CA GLY A 395 16.74 17.04 9.13
C GLY A 395 16.79 16.54 10.57
N ALA A 396 15.64 16.22 11.17
CA ALA A 396 15.57 15.54 12.45
C ALA A 396 14.32 14.68 12.56
N ALA A 397 14.42 13.57 13.28
CA ALA A 397 13.31 12.67 13.55
C ALA A 397 13.51 11.98 14.90
N ALA A 398 12.42 11.58 15.53
CA ALA A 398 12.48 10.79 16.74
C ALA A 398 11.44 9.67 16.68
N LEU A 399 11.91 8.43 16.78
CA LEU A 399 11.12 7.22 16.59
C LEU A 399 10.98 6.48 17.91
N ASP A 400 9.75 6.10 18.26
CA ASP A 400 9.52 5.20 19.39
C ASP A 400 9.86 3.77 18.97
N VAL A 401 10.81 3.16 19.67
CA VAL A 401 11.33 1.82 19.39
C VAL A 401 11.11 0.86 20.56
N ARG A 402 10.32 1.25 21.56
CA ARG A 402 10.06 0.42 22.76
C ARG A 402 9.36 -0.90 22.46
N ALA A 403 8.58 -0.95 21.39
CA ALA A 403 7.84 -2.14 20.98
C ALA A 403 8.70 -3.13 20.16
N LEU A 404 9.94 -2.77 19.81
CA LEU A 404 10.81 -3.62 19.01
C LEU A 404 11.51 -4.67 19.87
N PRO A 405 11.79 -5.86 19.32
CA PRO A 405 12.66 -6.82 19.97
C PRO A 405 14.03 -6.20 20.32
N ALA A 406 14.62 -6.65 21.43
CA ALA A 406 15.98 -6.26 21.79
C ALA A 406 17.02 -6.82 20.80
N GLY A 407 18.14 -6.11 20.64
CA GLY A 407 19.17 -6.48 19.68
C GLY A 407 18.81 -6.19 18.21
N GLY A 408 19.74 -6.55 17.32
CA GLY A 408 19.59 -6.33 15.88
C GLY A 408 20.21 -5.00 15.43
N GLN A 409 19.62 -4.39 14.39
CA GLN A 409 20.13 -3.15 13.81
C GLN A 409 19.02 -2.32 13.17
N PHE A 410 19.25 -1.01 13.11
CA PHE A 410 18.48 -0.09 12.28
C PHE A 410 19.22 0.17 10.96
N GLU A 411 18.52 -0.01 9.86
CA GLU A 411 18.90 0.46 8.54
C GLU A 411 18.31 1.84 8.30
N VAL A 412 19.18 2.84 8.16
CA VAL A 412 18.83 4.22 7.84
C VAL A 412 19.20 4.49 6.38
N SER A 413 18.20 4.60 5.51
CA SER A 413 18.38 4.99 4.12
C SER A 413 18.28 6.50 3.98
N LEU A 414 19.39 7.17 3.66
CA LEU A 414 19.43 8.60 3.38
C LEU A 414 19.46 8.83 1.88
N ALA A 415 18.55 9.65 1.38
CA ALA A 415 18.28 9.75 -0.05
C ALA A 415 18.14 11.19 -0.56
N THR A 416 18.51 11.35 -1.82
CA THR A 416 18.15 12.47 -2.67
C THR A 416 16.99 12.07 -3.59
N THR A 417 16.81 12.74 -4.72
CA THR A 417 15.88 12.31 -5.77
C THR A 417 16.44 11.18 -6.64
N LEU A 418 17.76 11.02 -6.69
CA LEU A 418 18.42 10.11 -7.64
C LEU A 418 19.24 9.03 -6.95
N LYS A 419 19.65 9.23 -5.70
CA LYS A 419 20.50 8.27 -4.99
C LYS A 419 20.03 8.04 -3.57
N ALA A 420 20.41 6.90 -3.02
CA ALA A 420 20.30 6.62 -1.60
C ALA A 420 21.53 5.86 -1.11
N ARG A 421 21.95 6.14 0.13
CA ARG A 421 22.97 5.38 0.85
C ARG A 421 22.36 4.76 2.10
N LEU A 422 22.90 3.63 2.49
CA LEU A 422 22.49 2.90 3.69
C LEU A 422 23.49 3.11 4.82
N VAL A 423 22.99 3.37 6.02
CA VAL A 423 23.77 3.35 7.26
C VAL A 423 23.16 2.32 8.19
N SER A 424 23.98 1.43 8.75
CA SER A 424 23.56 0.51 9.80
C SER A 424 23.90 1.08 11.17
N ILE A 425 22.93 1.08 12.09
CA ILE A 425 23.07 1.49 13.48
C ILE A 425 22.75 0.27 14.35
N PRO A 426 23.67 -0.20 15.21
CA PRO A 426 23.37 -1.34 16.07
C PRO A 426 22.28 -0.98 17.10
N GLN A 427 21.36 -1.92 17.34
CA GLN A 427 20.51 -1.87 18.53
C GLN A 427 21.16 -2.77 19.59
N PRO A 428 21.58 -2.22 20.74
CA PRO A 428 22.20 -2.99 21.80
C PRO A 428 21.23 -3.97 22.48
#